data_AF-A0A3D1F2V6-F1
#
_entry.id   AF-A0A3D1F2V6-F1
#
_cell.length_a   1.000
_cell.length_b   1.000
_cell.length_c   1.000
_cell.angle_alpha   90.00
_cell.angle_beta   90.00
_cell.angle_gamma   90.00
#
_symmetry.space_group_name_H-M   'P 1'
#
loop_
_entity.id
_entity.type
_entity.pdbx_description
1 polymer ?
#
loop_
_entity_poly.entity_id
_entity_poly.type
_entity_poly.pdbx_seq_one_letter_code
_entity_poly.pdbx_strand_id
1 'polypeptide(L)'
;MLMSMKVIRAYVMCLTAICLMGCSTVSVQMVINVKDHGAIGDGKADDYAAFVKALEITKAQGGKPVTIQIPQGTYRLGTFDVDKPSKEGGNLTIENMANVSIVGENQPLLLMGNPYRHGIFVSNSKNITVQNVRIDYSPMSQTQGTIVAVTPDKHFIDVKIAPGYPLPTESWIDFNQAKKIVPTKNVGYIFDAKTGRKLNQFYDQYMWKNVTQDLGNGVYRFTTSNEVEPEMVGNIFTIVSRRKADGVKIDNVAGCLMEKVVIYHAPACGWNVSNSKDVVINNSHIARRPNTDRMMSTNADGLHS
;
A
#
# COMPACT_ATOMS: atom_id res chain seq x y z
N MET A 1 -58.50 76.25 -34.69
CA MET A 1 -58.40 75.61 -33.37
C MET A 1 -57.41 74.46 -33.48
N LEU A 2 -56.29 74.60 -32.76
CA LEU A 2 -55.21 73.64 -32.44
C LEU A 2 -55.65 72.15 -32.47
N MET A 3 -54.83 71.13 -32.75
CA MET A 3 -53.42 70.95 -32.38
C MET A 3 -52.78 69.77 -33.15
N SER A 4 -51.47 69.89 -33.33
CA SER A 4 -50.46 68.89 -33.74
C SER A 4 -50.48 67.59 -32.91
N MET A 5 -50.08 66.45 -33.49
CA MET A 5 -49.15 65.50 -32.83
C MET A 5 -48.57 64.40 -33.75
N LYS A 6 -47.27 64.59 -34.04
CA LYS A 6 -46.12 63.65 -33.96
C LYS A 6 -46.13 62.29 -34.69
N VAL A 7 -45.21 62.24 -35.66
CA VAL A 7 -44.52 61.09 -36.27
C VAL A 7 -43.80 60.24 -35.21
N ILE A 8 -43.93 58.91 -35.27
CA ILE A 8 -43.04 57.95 -34.60
C ILE A 8 -42.45 57.00 -35.65
N ARG A 9 -41.12 57.08 -35.82
CA ARG A 9 -40.29 56.17 -36.61
C ARG A 9 -40.14 54.84 -35.86
N ALA A 10 -40.56 53.74 -36.46
CA ALA A 10 -40.22 52.39 -35.98
C ALA A 10 -38.82 52.03 -36.49
N TYR A 11 -37.85 51.90 -35.58
CA TYR A 11 -36.53 51.36 -35.88
C TYR A 11 -36.59 49.83 -35.87
N VAL A 12 -36.26 49.22 -37.02
CA VAL A 12 -35.99 47.79 -37.15
C VAL A 12 -34.67 47.49 -36.46
N MET A 13 -34.70 46.76 -35.34
CA MET A 13 -33.51 46.24 -34.69
C MET A 13 -33.39 44.75 -35.01
N CYS A 14 -32.54 44.43 -35.98
CA CYS A 14 -32.23 43.07 -36.40
C CYS A 14 -31.29 42.45 -35.36
N LEU A 15 -31.82 41.60 -34.46
CA LEU A 15 -31.00 40.79 -33.56
C LEU A 15 -30.53 39.53 -34.30
N THR A 16 -29.28 39.55 -34.77
CA THR A 16 -28.56 38.35 -35.17
C THR A 16 -28.17 37.56 -33.92
N ALA A 17 -28.95 36.53 -33.58
CA ALA A 17 -28.57 35.54 -32.59
C ALA A 17 -27.45 34.65 -33.19
N ILE A 18 -26.20 34.96 -32.86
CA ILE A 18 -25.07 34.08 -33.14
C ILE A 18 -25.12 32.95 -32.10
N CYS A 19 -25.73 31.82 -32.46
CA CYS A 19 -25.59 30.56 -31.74
C CYS A 19 -24.16 30.05 -31.92
N LEU A 20 -23.26 30.44 -31.01
CA LEU A 20 -22.00 29.73 -30.80
C LEU A 20 -22.33 28.36 -30.20
N MET A 21 -22.60 27.37 -31.07
CA MET A 21 -22.54 25.96 -30.69
C MET A 21 -21.07 25.66 -30.33
N GLY A 22 -20.75 25.77 -29.05
CA GLY A 22 -19.52 25.21 -28.50
C GLY A 22 -19.56 23.71 -28.73
N CYS A 23 -18.86 23.23 -29.75
CA CYS A 23 -18.58 21.82 -29.94
C CYS A 23 -17.69 21.39 -28.76
N SER A 24 -18.32 20.94 -27.67
CA SER A 24 -17.61 20.27 -26.60
C SER A 24 -17.07 18.98 -27.20
N THR A 25 -15.76 18.95 -27.49
CA THR A 25 -15.09 17.70 -27.81
C THR A 25 -15.21 16.80 -26.60
N VAL A 26 -16.12 15.84 -26.66
CA VAL A 26 -16.15 14.73 -25.71
C VAL A 26 -14.86 13.95 -25.96
N SER A 27 -13.83 14.28 -25.20
CA SER A 27 -12.60 13.50 -25.12
C SER A 27 -13.01 12.12 -24.62
N VAL A 28 -13.14 11.15 -25.53
CA VAL A 28 -13.30 9.74 -25.16
C VAL A 28 -12.08 9.38 -24.32
N GLN A 29 -12.29 9.16 -23.03
CA GLN A 29 -11.23 8.74 -22.12
C GLN A 29 -10.79 7.34 -22.55
N MET A 30 -9.50 7.17 -22.83
CA MET A 30 -8.96 5.85 -23.18
C MET A 30 -9.07 4.93 -21.96
N VAL A 31 -9.60 3.73 -22.16
CA VAL A 31 -9.70 2.70 -21.11
C VAL A 31 -8.81 1.53 -21.51
N ILE A 32 -7.97 1.09 -20.58
CA ILE A 32 -7.04 -0.02 -20.73
C ILE A 32 -7.36 -1.06 -19.67
N ASN A 33 -7.82 -2.25 -20.07
CA ASN A 33 -8.07 -3.34 -19.14
C ASN A 33 -6.81 -4.20 -18.99
N VAL A 34 -6.35 -4.43 -17.75
CA VAL A 34 -5.14 -5.24 -17.50
C VAL A 34 -5.27 -6.69 -18.00
N LYS A 35 -6.49 -7.24 -18.08
CA LYS A 35 -6.71 -8.60 -18.61
C LYS A 35 -6.45 -8.71 -20.12
N ASP A 36 -6.67 -7.65 -20.88
CA ASP A 36 -6.33 -7.59 -22.31
C ASP A 36 -4.81 -7.60 -22.56
N HIS A 37 -4.03 -7.51 -21.48
CA HIS A 37 -2.58 -7.55 -21.49
C HIS A 37 -2.01 -8.75 -20.75
N GLY A 38 -2.85 -9.75 -20.46
CA GLY A 38 -2.43 -11.05 -19.92
C GLY A 38 -2.55 -11.19 -18.41
N ALA A 39 -3.12 -10.23 -17.70
CA ALA A 39 -3.39 -10.39 -16.27
C ALA A 39 -4.47 -11.46 -16.05
N ILE A 40 -4.22 -12.40 -15.15
CA ILE A 40 -5.12 -13.51 -14.81
C ILE A 40 -5.96 -13.14 -13.58
N GLY A 41 -5.32 -12.65 -12.51
CA GLY A 41 -6.01 -12.26 -11.28
C GLY A 41 -6.45 -13.42 -10.39
N ASP A 42 -5.73 -14.54 -10.40
CA ASP A 42 -6.01 -15.74 -9.58
C ASP A 42 -5.23 -15.79 -8.24
N GLY A 43 -4.37 -14.81 -7.99
CA GLY A 43 -3.51 -14.69 -6.81
C GLY A 43 -2.24 -15.55 -6.85
N LYS A 44 -2.03 -16.31 -7.93
CA LYS A 44 -0.88 -17.21 -8.11
C LYS A 44 0.00 -16.77 -9.27
N ALA A 45 -0.60 -16.55 -10.44
CA ALA A 45 0.10 -16.09 -11.62
C ALA A 45 0.73 -14.71 -11.37
N ASP A 46 1.93 -14.51 -11.91
CA ASP A 46 2.57 -13.21 -11.85
C ASP A 46 1.98 -12.29 -12.92
N ASP A 47 1.17 -11.34 -12.47
CA ASP A 47 0.46 -10.38 -13.32
C ASP A 47 1.29 -9.10 -13.57
N TYR A 48 2.50 -8.99 -13.00
CA TYR A 48 3.32 -7.78 -13.07
C TYR A 48 3.52 -7.26 -14.49
N ALA A 49 3.84 -8.14 -15.45
CA ALA A 49 4.10 -7.76 -16.83
C ALA A 49 2.87 -7.13 -17.51
N ALA A 50 1.66 -7.59 -17.19
CA ALA A 50 0.43 -7.04 -17.74
C ALA A 50 0.18 -5.60 -17.26
N PHE A 51 0.45 -5.33 -15.98
CA PHE A 51 0.36 -3.97 -15.41
C PHE A 51 1.42 -3.04 -16.01
N VAL A 52 2.66 -3.51 -16.18
CA VAL A 52 3.73 -2.73 -16.85
C VAL A 52 3.30 -2.36 -18.27
N LYS A 53 2.76 -3.30 -19.04
CA LYS A 53 2.28 -3.03 -20.40
C LYS A 53 1.16 -1.99 -20.43
N ALA A 54 0.20 -2.06 -19.50
CA ALA A 54 -0.85 -1.06 -19.39
C ALA A 54 -0.30 0.35 -19.08
N LEU A 55 0.70 0.44 -18.20
CA LEU A 55 1.40 1.68 -17.86
C LEU A 55 2.22 2.24 -19.02
N GLU A 56 2.89 1.39 -19.79
CA GLU A 56 3.65 1.79 -21.00
C GLU A 56 2.71 2.38 -22.08
N ILE A 57 1.57 1.73 -22.33
CA ILE A 57 0.55 2.24 -23.26
C ILE A 57 0.00 3.59 -22.77
N THR A 58 -0.23 3.71 -21.47
CA THR A 58 -0.66 4.97 -20.84
C THR A 58 0.37 6.08 -21.04
N LYS A 59 1.65 5.78 -20.80
CA LYS A 59 2.75 6.74 -20.98
C LYS A 59 2.87 7.22 -22.43
N ALA A 60 2.65 6.33 -23.39
CA ALA A 60 2.64 6.65 -24.81
C ALA A 60 1.52 7.65 -25.22
N GLN A 61 0.51 7.85 -24.38
CA GLN A 61 -0.55 8.84 -24.63
C GLN A 61 -0.14 10.29 -24.39
N GLY A 62 1.09 10.54 -23.90
CA GLY A 62 1.63 11.89 -23.76
C GLY A 62 0.84 12.79 -22.80
N GLY A 63 0.25 12.20 -21.76
CA GLY A 63 -0.52 12.92 -20.73
C GLY A 63 -1.99 13.16 -21.08
N LYS A 64 -2.53 12.60 -22.15
CA LYS A 64 -3.99 12.54 -22.35
C LYS A 64 -4.65 11.71 -21.24
N PRO A 65 -5.91 11.98 -20.87
CA PRO A 65 -6.61 11.21 -19.85
C PRO A 65 -6.71 9.72 -20.20
N VAL A 66 -6.25 8.85 -19.29
CA VAL A 66 -6.32 7.39 -19.41
C VAL A 66 -6.84 6.77 -18.13
N THR A 67 -7.70 5.76 -18.26
CA THR A 67 -8.12 4.87 -17.18
C THR A 67 -7.53 3.48 -17.38
N ILE A 68 -6.78 3.00 -16.40
CA ILE A 68 -6.41 1.58 -16.28
C ILE A 68 -7.48 0.90 -15.42
N GLN A 69 -8.21 -0.03 -16.00
CA GLN A 69 -9.24 -0.82 -15.32
C GLN A 69 -8.65 -2.14 -14.82
N ILE A 70 -8.92 -2.46 -13.55
CA ILE A 70 -8.53 -3.71 -12.91
C ILE A 70 -9.81 -4.48 -12.57
N PRO A 71 -10.20 -5.49 -13.34
CA PRO A 71 -11.35 -6.32 -13.01
C PRO A 71 -11.23 -6.98 -11.64
N GLN A 72 -12.32 -7.53 -11.11
CA GLN A 72 -12.28 -8.26 -9.84
C GLN A 72 -11.29 -9.44 -9.92
N GLY A 73 -10.48 -9.59 -8.88
CA GLY A 73 -9.48 -10.66 -8.79
C GLY A 73 -8.47 -10.42 -7.68
N THR A 74 -7.49 -11.33 -7.57
CA THR A 74 -6.27 -11.13 -6.79
C THR A 74 -5.09 -11.12 -7.76
N TYR A 75 -4.40 -10.01 -7.88
CA TYR A 75 -3.32 -9.84 -8.86
C TYR A 75 -1.99 -9.86 -8.15
N ARG A 76 -1.18 -10.89 -8.40
CA ARG A 76 0.16 -10.96 -7.81
C ARG A 76 1.11 -10.13 -8.65
N LEU A 77 1.75 -9.14 -8.03
CA LEU A 77 2.76 -8.32 -8.69
C LEU A 77 4.15 -8.79 -8.23
N GLY A 78 4.66 -9.83 -8.88
CA GLY A 78 5.87 -10.55 -8.50
C GLY A 78 7.14 -9.87 -9.04
N THR A 79 7.99 -9.35 -8.16
CA THR A 79 9.32 -8.86 -8.57
C THR A 79 10.42 -9.24 -7.59
N PHE A 80 10.14 -10.21 -6.70
CA PHE A 80 11.09 -10.58 -5.65
C PHE A 80 11.99 -11.71 -6.08
N ASP A 81 13.28 -11.43 -6.05
CA ASP A 81 14.36 -12.38 -6.18
C ASP A 81 15.21 -12.21 -4.92
N VAL A 82 15.31 -13.27 -4.12
CA VAL A 82 16.00 -13.26 -2.82
C VAL A 82 17.51 -13.05 -2.97
N ASP A 83 18.06 -13.43 -4.12
CA ASP A 83 19.49 -13.38 -4.38
C ASP A 83 19.91 -12.08 -5.07
N LYS A 84 18.95 -11.21 -5.39
CA LYS A 84 19.20 -9.94 -6.09
C LYS A 84 18.69 -8.74 -5.28
N PRO A 85 19.48 -7.65 -5.21
CA PRO A 85 19.00 -6.42 -4.59
C PRO A 85 17.79 -5.90 -5.35
N SER A 86 16.77 -5.48 -4.61
CA SER A 86 15.62 -4.81 -5.18
C SER A 86 15.96 -3.36 -5.49
N LYS A 87 15.60 -2.89 -6.70
CA LYS A 87 15.66 -1.46 -7.04
C LYS A 87 14.62 -0.69 -6.24
N GLU A 88 14.92 0.56 -5.91
CA GLU A 88 13.94 1.48 -5.34
C GLU A 88 12.74 1.62 -6.29
N GLY A 89 11.54 1.66 -5.72
CA GLY A 89 10.30 1.78 -6.48
C GLY A 89 9.14 1.04 -5.83
N GLY A 90 8.00 0.98 -6.53
CA GLY A 90 6.82 0.21 -6.12
C GLY A 90 6.72 -1.14 -6.84
N ASN A 91 5.96 -2.07 -6.28
CA ASN A 91 5.48 -3.25 -6.99
C ASN A 91 4.54 -2.83 -8.14
N LEU A 92 3.81 -1.72 -7.96
CA LEU A 92 3.17 -0.95 -9.01
C LEU A 92 3.73 0.48 -9.00
N THR A 93 4.49 0.87 -10.03
CA THR A 93 5.08 2.22 -10.14
C THR A 93 4.34 3.05 -11.19
N ILE A 94 3.85 4.23 -10.79
CA ILE A 94 3.27 5.27 -11.65
C ILE A 94 4.24 6.44 -11.64
N GLU A 95 5.05 6.56 -12.68
CA GLU A 95 6.16 7.51 -12.71
C GLU A 95 6.18 8.35 -13.99
N ASN A 96 6.39 9.66 -13.84
CA ASN A 96 6.47 10.61 -14.95
C ASN A 96 5.20 10.58 -15.82
N MET A 97 4.02 10.58 -15.17
CA MET A 97 2.72 10.50 -15.84
C MET A 97 1.80 11.66 -15.47
N ALA A 98 0.82 11.93 -16.33
CA ALA A 98 -0.23 12.91 -16.06
C ALA A 98 -1.61 12.38 -16.46
N ASN A 99 -2.65 12.75 -15.69
CA ASN A 99 -4.06 12.45 -15.98
C ASN A 99 -4.36 10.94 -16.06
N VAL A 100 -3.87 10.17 -15.08
CA VAL A 100 -4.04 8.72 -15.03
C VAL A 100 -5.00 8.34 -13.90
N SER A 101 -5.97 7.50 -14.21
CA SER A 101 -6.86 6.85 -13.23
C SER A 101 -6.61 5.35 -13.21
N ILE A 102 -6.35 4.76 -12.04
CA ILE A 102 -6.32 3.32 -11.83
C ILE A 102 -7.57 2.94 -11.06
N VAL A 103 -8.47 2.17 -11.66
CA VAL A 103 -9.80 1.91 -11.11
C VAL A 103 -10.04 0.40 -11.01
N GLY A 104 -10.23 -0.08 -9.78
CA GLY A 104 -10.61 -1.45 -9.51
C GLY A 104 -12.11 -1.70 -9.64
N GLU A 105 -12.49 -2.83 -10.22
CA GLU A 105 -13.86 -3.34 -10.25
C GLU A 105 -14.11 -4.25 -9.03
N ASN A 106 -15.07 -3.90 -8.18
CA ASN A 106 -15.40 -4.66 -6.97
C ASN A 106 -14.21 -4.90 -6.01
N GLN A 107 -13.31 -3.92 -5.84
CA GLN A 107 -12.14 -3.99 -4.94
C GLN A 107 -11.22 -5.21 -5.19
N PRO A 108 -10.53 -5.30 -6.33
CA PRO A 108 -9.51 -6.31 -6.54
C PRO A 108 -8.38 -6.16 -5.50
N LEU A 109 -7.75 -7.29 -5.18
CA LEU A 109 -6.59 -7.32 -4.30
C LEU A 109 -5.30 -7.28 -5.13
N LEU A 110 -4.49 -6.25 -4.97
CA LEU A 110 -3.12 -6.19 -5.45
C LEU A 110 -2.22 -6.84 -4.39
N LEU A 111 -1.72 -8.03 -4.71
CA LEU A 111 -0.85 -8.82 -3.84
C LEU A 111 0.61 -8.56 -4.21
N MET A 112 1.26 -7.71 -3.44
CA MET A 112 2.63 -7.27 -3.65
C MET A 112 3.59 -8.44 -3.40
N GLY A 113 4.34 -8.81 -4.43
CA GLY A 113 5.25 -9.96 -4.39
C GLY A 113 6.62 -9.62 -3.83
N ASN A 114 7.01 -8.34 -3.77
CA ASN A 114 8.30 -7.88 -3.28
C ASN A 114 8.19 -7.00 -2.03
N PRO A 115 8.55 -7.51 -0.83
CA PRO A 115 8.47 -6.76 0.42
C PRO A 115 9.55 -5.67 0.57
N TYR A 116 10.52 -5.58 -0.35
CA TYR A 116 11.53 -4.50 -0.37
C TYR A 116 11.12 -3.30 -1.22
N ARG A 117 9.94 -3.34 -1.84
CA ARG A 117 9.40 -2.27 -2.68
C ARG A 117 8.09 -1.76 -2.11
N HIS A 118 7.79 -0.49 -2.36
CA HIS A 118 6.50 0.09 -2.01
C HIS A 118 5.35 -0.71 -2.66
N GLY A 119 4.12 -0.59 -2.17
CA GLY A 119 3.00 -1.28 -2.79
C GLY A 119 2.65 -0.57 -4.09
N ILE A 120 2.01 0.59 -3.96
CA ILE A 120 1.84 1.55 -5.05
C ILE A 120 2.83 2.69 -4.84
N PHE A 121 3.64 3.00 -5.84
CA PHE A 121 4.54 4.15 -5.82
C PHE A 121 4.16 5.13 -6.92
N VAL A 122 3.74 6.33 -6.54
CA VAL A 122 3.48 7.44 -7.45
C VAL A 122 4.60 8.44 -7.32
N SER A 123 5.35 8.66 -8.41
CA SER A 123 6.48 9.59 -8.43
C SER A 123 6.43 10.56 -9.60
N ASN A 124 6.87 11.80 -9.38
CA ASN A 124 7.10 12.77 -10.46
C ASN A 124 5.89 12.93 -11.41
N SER A 125 4.68 12.98 -10.85
CA SER A 125 3.43 12.84 -11.62
C SER A 125 2.40 13.91 -11.26
N LYS A 126 1.37 14.07 -12.10
CA LYS A 126 0.32 15.07 -11.91
C LYS A 126 -1.07 14.51 -12.19
N ASN A 127 -2.05 14.86 -11.36
CA ASN A 127 -3.45 14.45 -11.53
C ASN A 127 -3.59 12.92 -11.66
N ILE A 128 -3.24 12.22 -10.57
CA ILE A 128 -3.29 10.77 -10.47
C ILE A 128 -4.44 10.34 -9.57
N THR A 129 -5.27 9.42 -10.02
CA THR A 129 -6.32 8.80 -9.20
C THR A 129 -6.05 7.30 -9.06
N VAL A 130 -6.13 6.77 -7.85
CA VAL A 130 -6.22 5.34 -7.59
C VAL A 130 -7.47 5.09 -6.78
N GLN A 131 -8.36 4.26 -7.32
CA GLN A 131 -9.69 4.04 -6.76
C GLN A 131 -10.03 2.56 -6.61
N ASN A 132 -10.65 2.23 -5.48
CA ASN A 132 -11.35 0.96 -5.28
C ASN A 132 -10.44 -0.27 -5.41
N VAL A 133 -9.31 -0.29 -4.69
CA VAL A 133 -8.35 -1.41 -4.68
C VAL A 133 -7.97 -1.79 -3.26
N ARG A 134 -7.50 -3.02 -3.06
CA ARG A 134 -6.93 -3.49 -1.80
C ARG A 134 -5.46 -3.84 -2.01
N ILE A 135 -4.62 -3.62 -1.02
CA ILE A 135 -3.18 -3.88 -1.04
C ILE A 135 -2.84 -4.86 0.08
N ASP A 136 -2.10 -5.92 -0.25
CA ASP A 136 -1.51 -6.84 0.72
C ASP A 136 -0.15 -7.32 0.20
N TYR A 137 0.62 -8.03 1.02
CA TYR A 137 1.95 -8.54 0.66
C TYR A 137 2.03 -10.06 0.83
N SER A 138 2.70 -10.72 -0.12
CA SER A 138 3.11 -12.11 0.00
C SER A 138 4.45 -12.33 -0.74
N PRO A 139 5.57 -12.44 -0.01
CA PRO A 139 5.65 -12.70 1.44
C PRO A 139 5.43 -11.45 2.32
N MET A 140 5.00 -11.67 3.57
CA MET A 140 4.93 -10.62 4.59
C MET A 140 6.31 -10.29 5.15
N SER A 141 6.50 -9.05 5.59
CA SER A 141 7.69 -8.55 6.30
C SER A 141 7.48 -8.51 7.82
N GLN A 142 6.60 -9.36 8.35
CA GLN A 142 6.37 -9.53 9.77
C GLN A 142 6.13 -11.00 10.07
N THR A 143 6.43 -11.39 11.30
CA THR A 143 6.09 -12.71 11.82
C THR A 143 5.26 -12.57 13.09
N GLN A 144 4.57 -13.64 13.46
CA GLN A 144 3.70 -13.66 14.63
C GLN A 144 3.70 -15.07 15.23
N GLY A 145 3.56 -15.15 16.54
CA GLY A 145 3.39 -16.42 17.22
C GLY A 145 2.91 -16.27 18.65
N THR A 146 2.69 -17.39 19.32
CA THR A 146 2.35 -17.42 20.75
C THR A 146 3.63 -17.44 21.57
N ILE A 147 3.71 -16.61 22.61
CA ILE A 147 4.78 -16.67 23.60
C ILE A 147 4.58 -17.94 24.42
N VAL A 148 5.54 -18.87 24.33
CA VAL A 148 5.46 -20.18 25.00
C VAL A 148 6.32 -20.26 26.26
N ALA A 149 7.37 -19.44 26.33
CA ALA A 149 8.19 -19.30 27.53
C ALA A 149 8.87 -17.93 27.54
N VAL A 150 9.30 -17.52 28.73
CA VAL A 150 10.13 -16.33 28.93
C VAL A 150 11.25 -16.63 29.92
N THR A 151 12.34 -15.87 29.86
CA THR A 151 13.43 -15.92 30.86
C THR A 151 13.74 -14.48 31.30
N PRO A 152 13.09 -13.98 32.36
CA PRO A 152 13.17 -12.58 32.77
C PRO A 152 14.61 -12.07 33.00
N ASP A 153 15.43 -12.84 33.72
CA ASP A 153 16.83 -12.50 34.05
C ASP A 153 17.73 -12.37 32.80
N LYS A 154 17.33 -12.98 31.68
CA LYS A 154 18.07 -12.95 30.42
C LYS A 154 17.36 -12.14 29.33
N HIS A 155 16.20 -11.57 29.63
CA HIS A 155 15.34 -10.88 28.66
C HIS A 155 15.04 -11.74 27.42
N PHE A 156 14.75 -13.03 27.63
CA PHE A 156 14.36 -13.94 26.54
C PHE A 156 12.86 -14.10 26.42
N ILE A 157 12.37 -14.10 25.18
CA ILE A 157 11.01 -14.45 24.80
C ILE A 157 11.09 -15.59 23.79
N ASP A 158 10.55 -16.76 24.15
CA ASP A 158 10.44 -17.91 23.25
C ASP A 158 9.07 -17.94 22.62
N VAL A 159 9.02 -17.98 21.29
CA VAL A 159 7.80 -17.82 20.52
C VAL A 159 7.61 -18.99 19.56
N LYS A 160 6.47 -19.65 19.67
CA LYS A 160 6.00 -20.62 18.69
C LYS A 160 5.33 -19.87 17.54
N ILE A 161 5.99 -19.84 16.38
CA ILE A 161 5.50 -19.12 15.21
C ILE A 161 4.21 -19.76 14.70
N ALA A 162 3.22 -18.92 14.40
CA ALA A 162 1.92 -19.36 13.94
C ALA A 162 2.00 -19.90 12.49
N PRO A 163 1.20 -20.92 12.12
CA PRO A 163 1.15 -21.43 10.76
C PRO A 163 0.83 -20.32 9.74
N GLY A 164 1.54 -20.30 8.61
CA GLY A 164 1.32 -19.31 7.55
C GLY A 164 2.06 -17.97 7.75
N TYR A 165 2.78 -17.80 8.86
CA TYR A 165 3.66 -16.65 9.06
C TYR A 165 5.11 -16.98 8.64
N PRO A 166 5.85 -16.02 8.07
CA PRO A 166 7.26 -16.19 7.77
C PRO A 166 8.06 -16.60 9.01
N LEU A 167 9.01 -17.51 8.86
CA LEU A 167 9.91 -17.85 9.96
C LEU A 167 10.92 -16.71 10.20
N PRO A 168 11.37 -16.49 11.44
CA PRO A 168 12.42 -15.51 11.76
C PRO A 168 13.74 -15.71 11.01
N THR A 169 13.99 -16.92 10.52
CA THR A 169 15.18 -17.31 9.77
C THR A 169 15.04 -17.13 8.26
N GLU A 170 13.84 -16.83 7.76
CA GLU A 170 13.66 -16.52 6.34
C GLU A 170 14.54 -15.34 5.95
N SER A 171 15.18 -15.44 4.79
CA SER A 171 16.19 -14.47 4.34
C SER A 171 15.63 -13.05 4.16
N TRP A 172 14.32 -12.93 3.90
CA TRP A 172 13.65 -11.64 3.83
C TRP A 172 13.23 -11.14 5.22
N ILE A 173 13.09 -11.97 6.23
CA ILE A 173 12.86 -11.45 7.59
C ILE A 173 14.21 -10.96 8.12
N ASP A 174 14.48 -9.66 7.92
CA ASP A 174 15.78 -9.00 8.16
C ASP A 174 16.14 -8.87 9.66
N PHE A 175 16.01 -9.97 10.40
CA PHE A 175 16.53 -10.13 11.75
C PHE A 175 18.04 -10.37 11.72
N ASN A 176 18.72 -10.07 12.83
CA ASN A 176 20.09 -10.55 12.94
C ASN A 176 20.04 -12.07 13.02
N GLN A 177 20.89 -12.69 12.23
CA GLN A 177 21.17 -14.11 12.27
C GLN A 177 22.62 -14.29 12.70
N ALA A 178 22.99 -15.49 13.14
CA ALA A 178 24.34 -15.76 13.64
C ALA A 178 25.45 -15.39 12.64
N LYS A 179 25.13 -15.35 11.33
CA LYS A 179 26.05 -15.04 10.23
C LYS A 179 25.84 -13.66 9.59
N LYS A 180 24.82 -12.91 9.99
CA LYS A 180 24.45 -11.62 9.39
C LYS A 180 23.86 -10.69 10.45
N ILE A 181 24.65 -9.70 10.89
CA ILE A 181 24.14 -8.60 11.71
C ILE A 181 23.64 -7.53 10.75
N VAL A 182 22.32 -7.35 10.69
CA VAL A 182 21.69 -6.26 9.95
C VAL A 182 21.50 -5.10 10.93
N PRO A 183 21.83 -3.85 10.56
CA PRO A 183 21.55 -2.68 11.40
C PRO A 183 20.04 -2.34 11.44
N THR A 184 19.17 -3.35 11.57
CA THR A 184 17.72 -3.22 11.65
C THR A 184 17.30 -3.13 13.12
N LYS A 185 16.52 -2.09 13.42
CA LYS A 185 15.81 -1.96 14.70
C LYS A 185 14.48 -2.69 14.58
N ASN A 186 14.51 -4.00 14.82
CA ASN A 186 13.29 -4.79 14.88
C ASN A 186 12.59 -4.54 16.22
N VAL A 187 11.26 -4.49 16.15
CA VAL A 187 10.40 -4.22 17.30
C VAL A 187 9.31 -5.28 17.34
N GLY A 188 9.04 -5.81 18.52
CA GLY A 188 7.95 -6.72 18.78
C GLY A 188 6.88 -6.04 19.62
N TYR A 189 5.64 -6.46 19.42
CA TYR A 189 4.48 -5.99 20.16
C TYR A 189 3.71 -7.19 20.69
N ILE A 190 3.21 -7.07 21.91
CA ILE A 190 2.47 -8.13 22.58
C ILE A 190 0.97 -7.80 22.49
N PHE A 191 0.17 -8.79 22.15
CA PHE A 191 -1.28 -8.70 22.01
C PHE A 191 -1.97 -9.76 22.84
N ASP A 192 -3.10 -9.39 23.44
CA ASP A 192 -3.98 -10.36 24.09
C ASP A 192 -4.53 -11.34 23.06
N ALA A 193 -4.33 -12.64 23.30
CA ALA A 193 -4.66 -13.67 22.32
C ALA A 193 -6.16 -13.81 22.01
N LYS A 194 -7.04 -13.35 22.91
CA LYS A 194 -8.50 -13.48 22.76
C LYS A 194 -9.12 -12.27 22.07
N THR A 195 -8.69 -11.08 22.45
CA THR A 195 -9.27 -9.80 22.01
C THR A 195 -8.47 -9.17 20.88
N GLY A 196 -7.20 -9.57 20.69
CA GLY A 196 -6.28 -8.96 19.74
C GLY A 196 -5.92 -7.51 20.06
N ARG A 197 -6.11 -7.08 21.32
CA ARG A 197 -5.71 -5.74 21.78
C ARG A 197 -4.21 -5.73 22.09
N LYS A 198 -3.52 -4.68 21.64
CA LYS A 198 -2.12 -4.45 22.04
C LYS A 198 -2.04 -4.24 23.55
N LEU A 199 -1.15 -4.97 24.20
CA LEU A 199 -0.90 -4.93 25.64
C LEU A 199 0.24 -3.95 25.92
N ASN A 200 -0.10 -2.66 26.00
CA ASN A 200 0.89 -1.59 26.18
C ASN A 200 1.63 -1.66 27.53
N GLN A 201 1.09 -2.36 28.53
CA GLN A 201 1.76 -2.52 29.82
C GLN A 201 3.11 -3.26 29.68
N PHE A 202 3.26 -4.09 28.65
CA PHE A 202 4.49 -4.84 28.40
C PHE A 202 5.51 -4.07 27.55
N TYR A 203 5.23 -2.81 27.23
CA TYR A 203 6.06 -1.97 26.36
C TYR A 203 6.35 -2.60 24.97
N ASP A 204 6.95 -1.82 24.10
CA ASP A 204 7.45 -2.33 22.82
C ASP A 204 8.76 -3.08 23.06
N GLN A 205 8.89 -4.29 22.53
CA GLN A 205 10.04 -5.16 22.77
C GLN A 205 11.08 -4.96 21.67
N TYR A 206 12.12 -4.19 21.96
CA TYR A 206 13.16 -3.87 20.98
C TYR A 206 14.21 -5.00 20.91
N MET A 207 14.54 -5.43 19.70
CA MET A 207 15.46 -6.56 19.46
C MET A 207 16.77 -6.07 18.83
N TRP A 208 17.49 -5.23 19.56
CA TRP A 208 18.75 -4.64 19.08
C TRP A 208 19.85 -5.69 19.08
N LYS A 209 20.49 -5.93 17.93
CA LYS A 209 21.54 -6.96 17.75
C LYS A 209 21.09 -8.38 18.16
N ASN A 210 19.78 -8.65 18.19
CA ASN A 210 19.23 -9.94 18.56
C ASN A 210 19.47 -10.97 17.45
N VAL A 211 20.35 -11.93 17.70
CA VAL A 211 20.47 -13.14 16.88
C VAL A 211 19.37 -14.11 17.32
N THR A 212 18.37 -14.27 16.45
CA THR A 212 17.27 -15.20 16.74
C THR A 212 17.81 -16.64 16.78
N GLN A 213 17.49 -17.39 17.83
CA GLN A 213 17.89 -18.79 17.98
C GLN A 213 16.72 -19.69 17.60
N ASP A 214 16.94 -20.63 16.68
CA ASP A 214 15.99 -21.70 16.39
C ASP A 214 16.12 -22.79 17.46
N LEU A 215 15.08 -22.99 18.26
CA LEU A 215 15.02 -24.00 19.32
C LEU A 215 14.42 -25.32 18.81
N GLY A 216 14.12 -25.41 17.52
CA GLY A 216 13.43 -26.54 16.90
C GLY A 216 11.91 -26.45 17.05
N ASN A 217 11.22 -27.30 16.29
CA ASN A 217 9.76 -27.39 16.30
C ASN A 217 9.05 -26.04 16.08
N GLY A 218 9.64 -25.12 15.29
CA GLY A 218 9.05 -23.80 15.03
C GLY A 218 9.01 -22.86 16.23
N VAL A 219 9.81 -23.12 17.27
CA VAL A 219 10.00 -22.22 18.41
C VAL A 219 11.29 -21.43 18.23
N TYR A 220 11.21 -20.12 18.36
CA TYR A 220 12.35 -19.21 18.21
C TYR A 220 12.52 -18.35 19.46
N ARG A 221 13.75 -18.21 19.90
CA ARG A 221 14.13 -17.33 21.02
C ARG A 221 14.55 -15.97 20.53
N PHE A 222 13.95 -14.94 21.11
CA PHE A 222 14.31 -13.55 20.91
C PHE A 222 14.90 -12.96 22.19
N THR A 223 15.98 -12.20 22.05
CA THR A 223 16.51 -11.34 23.11
C THR A 223 16.00 -9.92 22.91
N THR A 224 15.52 -9.28 23.98
CA THR A 224 15.00 -7.92 23.95
C THR A 224 15.67 -7.01 24.98
N SER A 225 15.52 -5.69 24.82
CA SER A 225 16.10 -4.68 25.73
C SER A 225 15.19 -4.30 26.89
N ASN A 226 13.89 -4.53 26.78
CA ASN A 226 12.93 -4.18 27.82
C ASN A 226 12.70 -5.36 28.76
N GLU A 227 12.10 -5.10 29.91
CA GLU A 227 11.76 -6.14 30.88
C GLU A 227 10.83 -7.18 30.26
N VAL A 228 11.01 -8.41 30.71
CA VAL A 228 10.23 -9.56 30.30
C VAL A 228 9.54 -10.14 31.54
N GLU A 229 8.23 -10.34 31.45
CA GLU A 229 7.38 -10.71 32.57
C GLU A 229 6.75 -12.10 32.33
N PRO A 230 6.61 -12.96 33.36
CA PRO A 230 5.95 -14.26 33.24
C PRO A 230 4.55 -14.21 32.60
N GLU A 231 3.81 -13.13 32.85
CA GLU A 231 2.45 -12.86 32.37
C GLU A 231 2.39 -12.68 30.84
N MET A 232 3.53 -12.53 30.17
CA MET A 232 3.59 -12.49 28.71
C MET A 232 3.26 -13.86 28.08
N VAL A 233 3.47 -14.97 28.79
CA VAL A 233 3.22 -16.32 28.28
C VAL A 233 1.73 -16.51 27.93
N GLY A 234 1.47 -17.08 26.75
CA GLY A 234 0.11 -17.27 26.20
C GLY A 234 -0.41 -16.08 25.38
N ASN A 235 0.24 -14.91 25.45
CA ASN A 235 -0.06 -13.80 24.57
C ASN A 235 0.57 -13.98 23.19
N ILE A 236 0.12 -13.17 22.23
CA ILE A 236 0.63 -13.18 20.87
C ILE A 236 1.74 -12.14 20.74
N PHE A 237 2.90 -12.55 20.23
CA PHE A 237 4.00 -11.66 19.90
C PHE A 237 4.07 -11.49 18.38
N THR A 238 3.89 -10.26 17.91
CA THR A 238 4.10 -9.90 16.50
C THR A 238 5.39 -9.13 16.39
N ILE A 239 6.26 -9.55 15.50
CA ILE A 239 7.56 -8.94 15.28
C ILE A 239 7.63 -8.38 13.86
N VAL A 240 8.00 -7.11 13.76
CA VAL A 240 8.14 -6.44 12.47
C VAL A 240 9.58 -6.43 11.99
N SER A 241 9.75 -6.78 10.71
CA SER A 241 10.92 -6.43 9.91
C SER A 241 10.58 -5.15 9.14
N ARG A 242 10.88 -3.99 9.74
CA ARG A 242 10.60 -2.67 9.14
C ARG A 242 11.60 -2.37 8.03
N ARG A 243 11.14 -1.77 6.93
CA ARG A 243 11.97 -1.44 5.75
C ARG A 243 11.58 -0.10 5.15
N LYS A 244 12.38 0.44 4.22
CA LYS A 244 11.98 1.61 3.43
C LYS A 244 11.02 1.20 2.29
N ALA A 245 9.86 0.64 2.64
CA ALA A 245 8.86 0.13 1.70
C ALA A 245 7.44 0.30 2.26
N ASP A 246 6.84 1.44 1.97
CA ASP A 246 5.47 1.81 2.38
C ASP A 246 4.38 1.13 1.53
N GLY A 247 3.17 1.00 2.06
CA GLY A 247 2.02 0.45 1.32
C GLY A 247 1.68 1.31 0.11
N VAL A 248 1.62 2.62 0.30
CA VAL A 248 1.52 3.62 -0.78
C VAL A 248 2.52 4.75 -0.52
N LYS A 249 3.39 4.99 -1.50
CA LYS A 249 4.32 6.13 -1.51
C LYS A 249 3.88 7.13 -2.59
N ILE A 250 3.77 8.40 -2.20
CA ILE A 250 3.48 9.53 -3.09
C ILE A 250 4.64 10.51 -2.93
N ASP A 251 5.45 10.69 -3.98
CA ASP A 251 6.62 11.55 -3.94
C ASP A 251 6.72 12.47 -5.14
N ASN A 252 6.89 13.77 -4.90
CA ASN A 252 6.93 14.77 -5.97
C ASN A 252 5.70 14.71 -6.90
N VAL A 253 4.49 14.74 -6.30
CA VAL A 253 3.21 14.65 -7.02
C VAL A 253 2.36 15.90 -6.79
N ALA A 254 1.71 16.38 -7.86
CA ALA A 254 0.74 17.47 -7.78
C ALA A 254 -0.67 17.00 -8.19
N GLY A 255 -1.60 16.98 -7.24
CA GLY A 255 -2.94 16.45 -7.47
C GLY A 255 -2.94 14.93 -7.46
N CYS A 256 -3.29 14.33 -6.33
CA CYS A 256 -3.42 12.89 -6.20
C CYS A 256 -4.64 12.51 -5.37
N LEU A 257 -5.50 11.65 -5.91
CA LEU A 257 -6.64 11.10 -5.18
C LEU A 257 -6.42 9.59 -4.94
N MET A 258 -6.37 9.22 -3.68
CA MET A 258 -6.45 7.82 -3.22
C MET A 258 -7.83 7.63 -2.62
N GLU A 259 -8.72 6.91 -3.30
CA GLU A 259 -10.10 6.75 -2.86
C GLU A 259 -10.50 5.28 -2.72
N LYS A 260 -11.12 4.90 -1.60
CA LYS A 260 -11.55 3.51 -1.36
C LYS A 260 -10.40 2.51 -1.50
N VAL A 261 -9.22 2.91 -1.02
CA VAL A 261 -8.03 2.05 -0.99
C VAL A 261 -7.92 1.42 0.40
N VAL A 262 -7.77 0.10 0.45
CA VAL A 262 -7.56 -0.62 1.72
C VAL A 262 -6.15 -1.21 1.76
N ILE A 263 -5.39 -0.92 2.81
CA ILE A 263 -4.05 -1.48 3.04
C ILE A 263 -4.15 -2.52 4.16
N TYR A 264 -3.93 -3.79 3.80
CA TYR A 264 -3.91 -4.91 4.75
C TYR A 264 -2.53 -5.21 5.31
N HIS A 265 -1.47 -4.92 4.55
CA HIS A 265 -0.09 -5.03 5.00
C HIS A 265 0.78 -3.96 4.35
N ALA A 266 1.77 -3.46 5.08
CA ALA A 266 2.86 -2.65 4.52
C ALA A 266 4.18 -2.91 5.27
N PRO A 267 5.32 -3.06 4.56
CA PRO A 267 6.63 -3.23 5.20
C PRO A 267 7.14 -2.05 6.03
N ALA A 268 6.58 -0.86 5.84
CA ALA A 268 6.67 0.27 6.77
C ALA A 268 5.34 1.00 6.89
N CYS A 269 5.25 2.26 6.46
CA CYS A 269 4.06 3.06 6.67
C CYS A 269 2.93 2.58 5.76
N GLY A 270 1.68 2.80 6.16
CA GLY A 270 0.55 2.61 5.25
C GLY A 270 0.61 3.63 4.12
N TRP A 271 0.54 4.91 4.49
CA TRP A 271 0.64 6.05 3.59
C TRP A 271 1.92 6.83 3.86
N ASN A 272 2.70 7.09 2.82
CA ASN A 272 3.87 7.95 2.91
C ASN A 272 3.82 9.01 1.80
N VAL A 273 3.62 10.26 2.17
CA VAL A 273 3.57 11.40 1.27
C VAL A 273 4.83 12.22 1.47
N SER A 274 5.45 12.68 0.39
CA SER A 274 6.62 13.57 0.47
C SER A 274 6.64 14.49 -0.74
N ASN A 275 7.14 15.71 -0.56
CA ASN A 275 7.36 16.65 -1.66
C ASN A 275 6.13 16.87 -2.57
N SER A 276 4.91 16.72 -2.05
CA SER A 276 3.69 16.63 -2.84
C SER A 276 2.66 17.66 -2.38
N LYS A 277 1.76 18.03 -3.29
CA LYS A 277 0.66 18.97 -3.01
C LYS A 277 -0.66 18.45 -3.57
N ASP A 278 -1.76 18.91 -2.96
CA ASP A 278 -3.13 18.56 -3.36
C ASP A 278 -3.36 17.03 -3.35
N VAL A 279 -2.88 16.36 -2.30
CA VAL A 279 -3.07 14.93 -2.06
C VAL A 279 -4.31 14.72 -1.19
N VAL A 280 -5.24 13.91 -1.66
CA VAL A 280 -6.47 13.54 -0.97
C VAL A 280 -6.49 12.03 -0.77
N ILE A 281 -6.58 11.61 0.49
CA ILE A 281 -6.83 10.21 0.86
C ILE A 281 -8.26 10.16 1.41
N ASN A 282 -9.20 9.66 0.60
CA ASN A 282 -10.63 9.66 0.91
C ASN A 282 -11.16 8.25 1.08
N ASN A 283 -12.02 8.04 2.09
CA ASN A 283 -12.69 6.76 2.38
C ASN A 283 -11.76 5.53 2.25
N SER A 284 -10.53 5.68 2.73
CA SER A 284 -9.46 4.67 2.60
C SER A 284 -9.07 4.19 3.99
N HIS A 285 -8.65 2.93 4.08
CA HIS A 285 -8.51 2.24 5.37
C HIS A 285 -7.18 1.51 5.49
N ILE A 286 -6.62 1.52 6.69
CA ILE A 286 -5.61 0.57 7.12
C ILE A 286 -6.31 -0.39 8.06
N ALA A 287 -6.29 -1.67 7.73
CA ALA A 287 -7.04 -2.67 8.48
C ALA A 287 -6.28 -4.00 8.52
N ARG A 288 -6.53 -4.81 9.55
CA ARG A 288 -6.12 -6.21 9.52
C ARG A 288 -6.86 -6.92 8.39
N ARG A 289 -6.19 -7.85 7.71
CA ARG A 289 -6.85 -8.64 6.66
C ARG A 289 -8.01 -9.45 7.27
N PRO A 290 -9.25 -9.30 6.77
CA PRO A 290 -10.39 -10.07 7.26
C PRO A 290 -10.15 -11.57 7.11
N ASN A 291 -10.76 -12.37 7.98
CA ASN A 291 -10.66 -13.84 7.99
C ASN A 291 -9.21 -14.33 8.14
N THR A 292 -8.38 -13.57 8.85
CA THR A 292 -7.03 -13.97 9.27
C THR A 292 -6.86 -13.72 10.76
N ASP A 293 -5.83 -14.30 11.34
CA ASP A 293 -5.40 -14.12 12.74
C ASP A 293 -4.36 -13.00 12.91
N ARG A 294 -4.13 -12.18 11.87
CA ARG A 294 -3.12 -11.11 11.91
C ARG A 294 -3.43 -10.12 13.02
N MET A 295 -2.46 -9.82 13.89
CA MET A 295 -2.63 -8.77 14.91
C MET A 295 -2.31 -7.37 14.38
N MET A 296 -1.58 -7.28 13.27
CA MET A 296 -1.18 -5.99 12.70
C MET A 296 -1.41 -5.89 11.19
N SER A 297 -1.48 -4.64 10.74
CA SER A 297 -1.51 -4.25 9.34
C SER A 297 -0.15 -3.71 8.88
N THR A 298 0.23 -2.51 9.30
CA THR A 298 1.45 -1.84 8.83
C THR A 298 2.58 -2.00 9.84
N ASN A 299 3.81 -2.14 9.36
CA ASN A 299 4.97 -2.33 10.21
C ASN A 299 5.48 -1.02 10.86
N ALA A 300 5.00 0.12 10.37
CA ALA A 300 5.25 1.45 10.93
C ALA A 300 3.94 2.28 10.89
N ASP A 301 4.07 3.59 10.81
CA ASP A 301 3.02 4.58 10.91
C ASP A 301 1.83 4.30 9.97
N GLY A 302 0.63 4.68 10.38
CA GLY A 302 -0.53 4.62 9.48
C GLY A 302 -0.37 5.59 8.31
N LEU A 303 -0.06 6.85 8.62
CA LEU A 303 0.20 7.90 7.64
C LEU A 303 1.40 8.74 8.09
N HIS A 304 2.28 9.05 7.14
CA HIS A 304 3.43 9.92 7.30
C HIS A 304 3.45 10.90 6.12
N SER A 305 3.62 12.20 6.36
CA SER A 305 3.58 13.25 5.32
C SER A 305 4.55 14.38 5.60
#